data_AF-A0AAW1PD30-F1
#
_entry.id   AF-A0AAW1PD30-F1
#
_cell.length_a   1.000
_cell.length_b   1.000
_cell.length_c   1.000
_cell.angle_alpha   90.00
_cell.angle_beta   90.00
_cell.angle_gamma   90.00
#
_symmetry.space_group_name_H-M   'P 1'
#
loop_
_entity.id
_entity.type
_entity.pdbx_description
1 polymer ?
#
loop_
_entity_poly.entity_id
_entity_poly.type
_entity_poly.pdbx_seq_one_letter_code
_entity_poly.pdbx_strand_id
1 'polypeptide(L)'
;MIYRFNRVRWEPLLDPVAQRNIQHWLDDLLQLFNRLLHNEQAYLEASHPKARAVTKHLHALRKCVGEARHHVLGETTSSKLLSAVKREICQPDLPDLMDNNPYLLGCNNGVLDLRAPNAFRSNRPEDMVSKTVGYDWVEQPDPKIEADVEEMMCQIYPVSAERAMFQLFCESDQRYAEEKHKPHTFKARSDMKAKIKEWRPYLLRWFLAGCQQYLAQGFNDIPLECLAWQKQLVERQNSVTCFCKEHLERSEDPHAYVDRSMLYEAYKAAYPEERIKKTSLGKRKWFQQLHAYLGAQGYHERKLVGPEHCKQQRRDVWVGWAMVN
;
A
#
# COMPACT_ATOMS: atom_id res chain seq x y z
N MET A 1 -23.83 4.46 5.82
CA MET A 1 -24.01 5.61 6.74
C MET A 1 -24.17 6.85 5.87
N ILE A 2 -25.04 7.81 6.22
CA ILE A 2 -25.22 9.04 5.42
C ILE A 2 -24.17 10.04 5.89
N TYR A 3 -23.50 10.72 4.96
CA TYR A 3 -22.50 11.76 5.26
C TYR A 3 -22.94 13.08 4.64
N ARG A 4 -22.63 14.20 5.29
CA ARG A 4 -22.80 15.54 4.71
C ARG A 4 -21.47 16.28 4.73
N PHE A 5 -21.25 17.13 3.73
CA PHE A 5 -20.12 18.06 3.72
C PHE A 5 -20.54 19.37 4.40
N ASN A 6 -19.92 19.71 5.54
CA ASN A 6 -20.28 20.87 6.35
C ASN A 6 -19.51 22.15 5.96
N ARG A 7 -19.02 22.24 4.72
CA ARG A 7 -18.07 23.25 4.19
C ARG A 7 -16.62 23.10 4.67
N VAL A 8 -16.38 22.26 5.67
CA VAL A 8 -15.04 21.98 6.19
C VAL A 8 -14.68 20.51 5.94
N ARG A 9 -15.54 19.57 6.28
CA ARG A 9 -15.27 18.12 6.12
C ARG A 9 -16.54 17.32 5.94
N TRP A 10 -16.36 16.06 5.54
CA TRP A 10 -17.43 15.07 5.58
C TRP A 10 -17.64 14.60 7.01
N GLU A 11 -18.88 14.68 7.48
CA GLU A 11 -19.25 14.17 8.81
C GLU A 11 -20.43 13.19 8.69
N PRO A 12 -20.46 12.14 9.53
CA PRO A 12 -21.58 11.23 9.56
C PRO A 12 -22.82 11.98 10.04
N LEU A 13 -23.87 11.91 9.23
CA LEU A 13 -25.19 12.42 9.58
C LEU A 13 -25.85 11.41 10.53
N LEU A 14 -25.47 11.46 11.80
CA LEU A 14 -26.09 10.72 12.89
C LEU A 14 -27.27 11.54 13.43
N ASP A 15 -28.45 11.45 12.81
CA ASP A 15 -29.63 11.99 13.47
C ASP A 15 -30.97 11.39 12.96
N PRO A 16 -31.81 10.82 13.84
CA PRO A 16 -33.25 10.61 13.60
C PRO A 16 -33.99 11.85 13.06
N VAL A 17 -33.49 13.07 13.30
CA VAL A 17 -34.00 14.30 12.69
C VAL A 17 -33.74 14.35 11.19
N ALA A 18 -32.58 13.89 10.71
CA ALA A 18 -32.30 13.83 9.27
C ALA A 18 -33.23 12.84 8.55
N GLN A 19 -33.54 11.71 9.21
CA GLN A 19 -34.50 10.74 8.69
C GLN A 19 -35.92 11.34 8.62
N ARG A 20 -36.33 12.13 9.62
CA ARG A 20 -37.58 12.90 9.58
C ARG A 20 -37.60 13.95 8.46
N ASN A 21 -36.51 14.69 8.27
CA ASN A 21 -36.43 15.72 7.23
C ASN A 21 -36.49 15.12 5.81
N ILE A 22 -35.85 13.96 5.59
CA ILE A 22 -35.96 13.22 4.33
C ILE A 22 -37.40 12.77 4.09
N GLN A 23 -38.09 12.28 5.14
CA GLN A 23 -39.49 11.87 5.04
C GLN A 23 -40.41 13.06 4.66
N HIS A 24 -40.25 14.21 5.34
CA HIS A 24 -40.99 15.42 5.02
C HIS A 24 -40.75 15.90 3.58
N TRP A 25 -39.49 15.90 3.11
CA TRP A 25 -39.16 16.28 1.74
C TRP A 25 -39.81 15.35 0.70
N LEU A 26 -39.85 14.04 0.97
CA LEU A 26 -40.53 13.07 0.13
C LEU A 26 -42.04 13.30 0.08
N ASP A 27 -42.65 13.62 1.22
CA ASP A 27 -44.07 13.94 1.31
C ASP A 27 -44.41 15.21 0.52
N ASP A 28 -43.56 16.25 0.60
CA ASP A 28 -43.71 17.50 -0.17
C ASP A 28 -43.58 17.27 -1.68
N LEU A 29 -42.62 16.45 -2.12
CA LEU A 29 -42.44 16.06 -3.51
C LEU A 29 -43.66 15.32 -4.06
N LEU A 30 -44.21 14.39 -3.28
CA LEU A 30 -45.42 13.66 -3.64
C LEU A 30 -46.63 14.60 -3.74
N GLN A 31 -46.78 15.56 -2.83
CA GLN A 31 -47.83 16.57 -2.91
C GLN A 31 -47.70 17.46 -4.15
N LEU A 32 -46.48 17.87 -4.50
CA LEU A 32 -46.22 18.64 -5.72
C LEU A 32 -46.58 17.85 -6.98
N PHE A 33 -46.18 16.58 -7.05
CA PHE A 33 -46.50 15.70 -8.16
C PHE A 33 -48.03 15.52 -8.33
N ASN A 34 -48.75 15.34 -7.22
CA ASN A 34 -50.21 15.24 -7.23
C ASN A 34 -50.89 16.52 -7.75
N ARG A 35 -50.38 17.69 -7.37
CA ARG A 35 -50.89 18.98 -7.87
C ARG A 35 -50.70 19.14 -9.37
N LEU A 36 -49.52 18.81 -9.89
CA LEU A 36 -49.22 18.87 -11.32
C LEU A 36 -50.15 17.95 -12.12
N LEU A 37 -50.38 16.73 -11.63
CA LEU A 37 -51.30 15.79 -12.24
C LEU A 37 -52.76 16.27 -12.23
N HIS A 38 -53.20 16.87 -11.12
CA HIS A 38 -54.55 17.41 -11.01
C HIS A 38 -54.76 18.58 -11.98
N ASN A 39 -53.77 19.46 -12.10
CA ASN A 39 -53.82 20.58 -13.04
C ASN A 39 -53.89 20.11 -14.49
N GLU A 40 -53.12 19.08 -14.86
CA GLU A 40 -53.21 18.54 -16.21
C GLU A 40 -54.52 17.80 -16.49
N GLN A 41 -55.07 17.13 -15.48
CA GLN A 41 -56.40 16.55 -15.60
C GLN A 41 -57.46 17.63 -15.87
N ALA A 42 -57.44 18.74 -15.11
CA ALA A 42 -58.38 19.84 -15.28
C ALA A 42 -58.25 20.52 -16.66
N TYR A 43 -57.02 20.68 -17.15
CA TYR A 43 -56.74 21.23 -18.48
C TYR A 43 -57.29 20.35 -19.60
N LEU A 44 -57.10 19.03 -19.52
CA LEU A 44 -57.59 18.07 -20.51
C LEU A 44 -59.12 17.95 -20.52
N GLU A 45 -59.76 17.99 -19.34
CA GLU A 45 -61.21 17.96 -19.20
C GLU A 45 -61.87 19.23 -19.75
N ALA A 46 -61.25 20.40 -19.54
CA ALA A 46 -61.70 21.67 -20.10
C ALA A 46 -61.53 21.75 -21.63
N SER A 47 -60.44 21.18 -22.16
CA SER A 47 -60.12 21.25 -23.58
C SER A 47 -60.90 20.24 -24.44
N HIS A 48 -61.25 19.07 -23.88
CA HIS A 48 -61.89 17.96 -24.63
C HIS A 48 -62.94 17.17 -23.83
N PRO A 49 -64.09 17.78 -23.49
CA PRO A 49 -65.06 17.25 -22.51
C PRO A 49 -65.78 15.94 -22.89
N LYS A 50 -65.69 15.47 -24.15
CA LYS A 50 -66.40 14.27 -24.64
C LYS A 50 -65.54 13.31 -25.47
N ALA A 51 -64.23 13.48 -25.49
CA ALA A 51 -63.35 12.58 -26.24
C ALA A 51 -63.14 11.27 -25.47
N ARG A 52 -63.76 10.18 -25.94
CA ARG A 52 -63.61 8.81 -25.40
C ARG A 52 -62.13 8.38 -25.28
N ALA A 53 -61.26 8.95 -26.12
CA ALA A 53 -59.81 8.77 -26.08
C ALA A 53 -59.15 9.47 -24.88
N VAL A 54 -59.61 10.68 -24.51
CA VAL A 54 -59.12 11.43 -23.35
C VAL A 54 -59.52 10.74 -22.05
N THR A 55 -60.74 10.21 -21.97
CA THR A 55 -61.21 9.45 -20.79
C THR A 55 -60.38 8.16 -20.58
N LYS A 56 -60.01 7.47 -21.66
CA LYS A 56 -59.13 6.30 -21.62
C LYS A 56 -57.70 6.66 -21.22
N HIS A 57 -57.20 7.80 -21.69
CA HIS A 57 -55.86 8.31 -21.35
C HIS A 57 -55.77 8.77 -19.88
N LEU A 58 -56.79 9.49 -19.39
CA LEU A 58 -56.92 9.88 -17.99
C LEU A 58 -57.06 8.67 -17.06
N HIS A 59 -57.77 7.63 -17.48
CA HIS A 59 -57.87 6.37 -16.72
C HIS A 59 -56.52 5.64 -16.66
N ALA A 60 -55.77 5.60 -17.77
CA ALA A 60 -54.42 5.03 -17.81
C ALA A 60 -53.44 5.81 -16.93
N LEU A 61 -53.48 7.14 -16.97
CA LEU A 61 -52.71 8.02 -16.09
C LEU A 61 -53.07 7.78 -14.61
N ARG A 62 -54.37 7.71 -14.26
CA ARG A 62 -54.82 7.36 -12.91
C ARG A 62 -54.30 6.01 -12.44
N LYS A 63 -54.29 5.01 -13.32
CA LYS A 63 -53.78 3.68 -13.02
C LYS A 63 -52.27 3.69 -12.78
N CYS A 64 -51.50 4.30 -13.68
CA CYS A 64 -50.05 4.42 -13.53
C CYS A 64 -49.65 5.22 -12.27
N VAL A 65 -50.40 6.27 -11.93
CA VAL A 65 -50.18 7.06 -10.71
C VAL A 65 -50.60 6.29 -9.46
N GLY A 66 -51.71 5.55 -9.52
CA GLY A 66 -52.14 4.66 -8.44
C GLY A 66 -51.12 3.55 -8.18
N GLU A 67 -50.55 2.97 -9.23
CA GLU A 67 -49.47 1.97 -9.18
C GLU A 67 -48.17 2.58 -8.64
N ALA A 68 -47.77 3.77 -9.11
CA ALA A 68 -46.61 4.50 -8.58
C ALA A 68 -46.80 4.84 -7.09
N ARG A 69 -47.99 5.28 -6.70
CA ARG A 69 -48.35 5.53 -5.30
C ARG A 69 -48.31 4.25 -4.47
N HIS A 70 -48.84 3.13 -4.96
CA HIS A 70 -48.77 1.85 -4.25
C HIS A 70 -47.34 1.33 -4.13
N HIS A 71 -46.51 1.57 -5.15
CA HIS A 71 -45.09 1.24 -5.15
C HIS A 71 -44.25 2.14 -4.23
N VAL A 72 -44.65 3.41 -4.03
CA VAL A 72 -43.92 4.38 -3.20
C VAL A 72 -44.41 4.43 -1.74
N LEU A 73 -45.71 4.22 -1.48
CA LEU A 73 -46.35 4.34 -0.16
C LEU A 73 -46.78 3.00 0.47
N GLY A 74 -46.62 1.87 -0.21
CA GLY A 74 -46.84 0.56 0.41
C GLY A 74 -45.89 0.34 1.60
N GLU A 75 -46.39 -0.24 2.70
CA GLU A 75 -45.79 -0.36 4.04
C GLU A 75 -44.39 -1.04 4.15
N THR A 76 -43.68 -1.24 3.05
CA THR A 76 -42.29 -1.70 3.04
C THR A 76 -41.32 -0.74 2.32
N THR A 77 -41.76 0.48 1.98
CA THR A 77 -41.04 1.34 1.03
C THR A 77 -40.35 2.56 1.62
N SER A 78 -40.66 3.08 2.81
CA SER A 78 -39.76 4.08 3.41
C SER A 78 -38.34 3.51 3.51
N SER A 79 -38.21 2.22 3.84
CA SER A 79 -36.93 1.50 3.83
C SER A 79 -36.32 1.33 2.43
N LYS A 80 -37.12 1.00 1.40
CA LYS A 80 -36.63 0.80 0.02
C LYS A 80 -36.35 2.11 -0.74
N LEU A 81 -37.12 3.15 -0.45
CA LEU A 81 -36.93 4.50 -0.96
C LEU A 81 -35.77 5.15 -0.22
N LEU A 82 -35.66 5.01 1.12
CA LEU A 82 -34.43 5.35 1.82
C LEU A 82 -33.25 4.52 1.32
N SER A 83 -33.41 3.25 0.94
CA SER A 83 -32.28 2.47 0.40
C SER A 83 -31.92 2.88 -1.02
N ALA A 84 -32.89 3.27 -1.85
CA ALA A 84 -32.66 3.82 -3.18
C ALA A 84 -32.04 5.22 -3.11
N VAL A 85 -32.58 6.10 -2.26
CA VAL A 85 -32.02 7.43 -1.97
C VAL A 85 -30.66 7.30 -1.29
N LYS A 86 -30.47 6.37 -0.34
CA LYS A 86 -29.14 6.03 0.20
C LYS A 86 -28.23 5.49 -0.89
N ARG A 87 -28.69 4.76 -1.90
CA ARG A 87 -27.82 4.26 -2.97
C ARG A 87 -27.42 5.35 -3.96
N GLU A 88 -28.32 6.30 -4.24
CA GLU A 88 -28.05 7.45 -5.12
C GLU A 88 -27.27 8.57 -4.40
N ILE A 89 -27.51 8.78 -3.10
CA ILE A 89 -26.85 9.81 -2.27
C ILE A 89 -25.63 9.27 -1.52
N CYS A 90 -25.70 8.09 -0.92
CA CYS A 90 -24.51 7.39 -0.44
C CYS A 90 -23.96 6.56 -1.58
N GLN A 91 -22.89 7.04 -2.21
CA GLN A 91 -22.03 6.12 -2.94
C GLN A 91 -21.66 4.97 -1.97
N PRO A 92 -21.93 3.70 -2.31
CA PRO A 92 -21.65 2.58 -1.41
C PRO A 92 -20.17 2.53 -1.01
N ASP A 93 -19.30 3.03 -1.90
CA ASP A 93 -17.86 3.12 -1.70
C ASP A 93 -17.43 4.41 -0.97
N LEU A 94 -18.37 5.31 -0.60
CA LEU A 94 -18.02 6.61 0.00
C LEU A 94 -17.13 6.47 1.26
N PRO A 95 -17.42 5.56 2.22
CA PRO A 95 -16.54 5.35 3.37
C PRO A 95 -15.15 4.88 2.96
N ASP A 96 -15.08 4.04 1.93
CA ASP A 96 -13.83 3.55 1.36
C ASP A 96 -13.10 4.62 0.55
N LEU A 97 -13.76 5.71 0.15
CA LEU A 97 -13.18 6.87 -0.53
C LEU A 97 -12.74 7.98 0.43
N MET A 98 -13.24 7.97 1.68
CA MET A 98 -12.86 8.97 2.68
C MET A 98 -11.43 8.75 3.18
N ASP A 99 -10.70 9.85 3.36
CA ASP A 99 -9.31 9.87 3.86
C ASP A 99 -8.34 8.98 3.06
N ASN A 100 -8.69 8.63 1.82
CA ASN A 100 -7.89 7.75 0.96
C ASN A 100 -6.65 8.42 0.38
N ASN A 101 -6.61 9.74 0.33
CA ASN A 101 -5.48 10.48 -0.19
C ASN A 101 -4.49 10.74 0.96
N PRO A 102 -3.37 9.99 1.05
CA PRO A 102 -2.44 10.11 2.17
C PRO A 102 -1.67 11.45 2.18
N TYR A 103 -1.84 12.26 1.13
CA TYR A 103 -1.17 13.55 0.98
C TYR A 103 -2.04 14.73 1.40
N LEU A 104 -3.30 14.52 1.79
CA LEU A 104 -4.17 15.58 2.28
C LEU A 104 -4.31 15.47 3.79
N LEU A 105 -3.91 16.53 4.48
CA LEU A 105 -4.04 16.65 5.93
C LEU A 105 -5.15 17.64 6.26
N GLY A 106 -6.20 17.20 6.94
CA GLY A 106 -7.30 18.05 7.37
C GLY A 106 -6.92 18.91 8.59
N CYS A 107 -7.12 20.21 8.49
CA CYS A 107 -7.04 21.19 9.58
C CYS A 107 -8.45 21.75 9.86
N ASN A 108 -8.61 22.48 10.97
CA ASN A 108 -9.91 23.09 11.30
C ASN A 108 -10.33 24.19 10.30
N ASN A 109 -9.35 24.89 9.72
CA ASN A 109 -9.55 26.00 8.78
C ASN A 109 -9.28 25.65 7.30
N GLY A 110 -8.93 24.40 6.96
CA GLY A 110 -8.60 24.02 5.58
C GLY A 110 -7.96 22.64 5.44
N VAL A 111 -7.41 22.36 4.26
CA VAL A 111 -6.58 21.19 3.98
C VAL A 111 -5.17 21.64 3.61
N LEU A 112 -4.18 20.93 4.13
CA LEU A 112 -2.79 21.01 3.70
C LEU A 112 -2.47 19.86 2.72
N ASP A 113 -2.09 20.19 1.48
CA ASP A 113 -1.62 19.21 0.47
C ASP A 113 -0.10 19.00 0.54
N LEU A 114 0.33 17.92 1.18
CA LEU A 114 1.74 17.59 1.42
C LEU A 114 2.60 17.42 0.15
N ARG A 115 2.03 17.50 -1.06
CA ARG A 115 2.77 17.37 -2.33
C ARG A 115 3.10 18.70 -3.01
N ALA A 116 2.48 19.81 -2.61
CA ALA A 116 2.59 21.08 -3.31
C ALA A 116 3.37 22.12 -2.49
N PRO A 117 4.19 22.98 -3.11
CA PRO A 117 4.68 24.18 -2.43
C PRO A 117 3.50 25.15 -2.18
N ASN A 118 3.42 25.75 -0.99
CA ASN A 118 2.28 26.57 -0.51
C ASN A 118 0.93 25.84 -0.52
N ALA A 119 0.93 24.70 0.16
CA ALA A 119 -0.06 23.63 0.14
C ALA A 119 -1.40 23.90 0.84
N PHE A 120 -1.51 24.95 1.64
CA PHE A 120 -2.71 25.16 2.45
C PHE A 120 -3.81 25.85 1.64
N ARG A 121 -5.02 25.30 1.68
CA ARG A 121 -6.18 25.83 0.98
C ARG A 121 -7.48 25.50 1.69
N SER A 122 -8.56 26.19 1.31
CA SER A 122 -9.90 25.83 1.77
C SER A 122 -10.28 24.40 1.37
N ASN A 123 -11.06 23.76 2.24
CA ASN A 123 -11.58 22.41 2.03
C ASN A 123 -12.50 22.34 0.80
N ARG A 124 -12.44 21.23 0.07
CA ARG A 124 -13.34 20.95 -1.05
C ARG A 124 -14.06 19.61 -0.84
N PRO A 125 -15.33 19.47 -1.25
CA PRO A 125 -16.05 18.20 -1.13
C PRO A 125 -15.31 17.03 -1.78
N GLU A 126 -14.60 17.29 -2.88
CA GLU A 126 -13.87 16.30 -3.67
C GLU A 126 -12.61 15.78 -2.97
N ASP A 127 -12.13 16.47 -1.91
CA ASP A 127 -10.97 16.03 -1.14
C ASP A 127 -11.25 14.77 -0.31
N MET A 128 -12.54 14.50 -0.05
CA MET A 128 -12.99 13.35 0.73
C MET A 128 -12.33 13.26 2.12
N VAL A 129 -11.94 14.39 2.71
CA VAL A 129 -11.34 14.45 4.05
C VAL A 129 -12.45 14.43 5.10
N SER A 130 -12.36 13.46 6.02
CA SER A 130 -13.26 13.32 7.17
C SER A 130 -12.54 13.53 8.50
N LYS A 131 -11.24 13.26 8.54
CA LYS A 131 -10.39 13.44 9.73
C LYS A 131 -9.69 14.79 9.74
N THR A 132 -9.49 15.32 10.94
CA THR A 132 -8.71 16.55 11.18
C THR A 132 -7.66 16.29 12.23
N VAL A 133 -6.54 17.02 12.18
CA VAL A 133 -5.54 17.06 13.25
C VAL A 133 -6.03 17.81 14.49
N GLY A 134 -7.14 18.53 14.39
CA GLY A 134 -7.78 19.24 15.51
C GLY A 134 -7.29 20.66 15.75
N TYR A 135 -6.38 21.18 14.93
CA TYR A 135 -5.82 22.53 15.02
C TYR A 135 -5.96 23.30 13.70
N ASP A 136 -5.90 24.62 13.78
CA ASP A 136 -5.83 25.51 12.61
C ASP A 136 -4.41 25.50 12.03
N TRP A 137 -4.31 25.56 10.71
CA TRP A 137 -3.05 25.87 10.04
C TRP A 137 -2.71 27.36 10.22
N VAL A 138 -1.46 27.63 10.57
CA VAL A 138 -0.89 28.98 10.65
C VAL A 138 0.37 29.03 9.79
N GLU A 139 0.55 30.11 9.03
CA GLU A 139 1.71 30.27 8.14
C GLU A 139 2.99 30.57 8.91
N GLN A 140 2.87 31.25 10.05
CA GLN A 140 3.96 31.49 10.99
C GLN A 140 3.70 30.68 12.26
N PRO A 141 4.59 29.73 12.60
CA PRO A 141 4.46 28.98 13.85
C PRO A 141 4.64 29.93 15.05
N ASP A 142 3.97 29.61 16.15
CA ASP A 142 4.22 30.28 17.43
C ASP A 142 5.67 30.00 17.85
N PRO A 143 6.49 31.02 18.16
CA PRO A 143 7.87 30.84 18.60
C PRO A 143 8.03 29.86 19.76
N LYS A 144 7.01 29.75 20.62
CA LYS A 144 7.00 28.78 21.71
C LYS A 144 6.88 27.34 21.20
N ILE A 145 6.01 27.09 20.22
CA ILE A 145 5.84 25.77 19.62
C ILE A 145 7.13 25.39 18.86
N GLU A 146 7.74 26.34 18.18
CA GLU A 146 9.03 26.13 17.50
C GLU A 146 10.13 25.72 18.49
N ALA A 147 10.21 26.40 19.64
CA ALA A 147 11.12 26.04 20.72
C ALA A 147 10.84 24.65 21.31
N ASP A 148 9.56 24.31 21.55
CA ASP A 148 9.16 22.99 22.07
C ASP A 148 9.50 21.86 21.09
N VAL A 149 9.34 22.09 19.77
CA VAL A 149 9.72 21.13 18.73
C VAL A 149 11.24 20.97 18.66
N GLU A 150 12.00 22.06 18.73
CA GLU A 150 13.47 22.00 18.76
C GLU A 150 13.97 21.26 20.00
N GLU A 151 13.36 21.48 21.16
CA GLU A 151 13.67 20.73 22.38
C GLU A 151 13.37 19.23 22.21
N MET A 152 12.21 18.88 21.65
CA MET A 152 11.87 17.49 21.33
C MET A 152 12.90 16.86 20.38
N MET A 153 13.32 17.59 19.34
CA MET A 153 14.33 17.11 18.39
C MET A 153 15.69 16.93 19.07
N CYS A 154 16.05 17.79 20.02
CA CYS A 154 17.25 17.61 20.86
C CYS A 154 17.17 16.36 21.75
N GLN A 155 15.97 15.97 22.22
CA GLN A 155 15.79 14.73 22.98
C GLN A 155 15.89 13.48 22.10
N ILE A 156 15.30 13.50 20.90
CA ILE A 156 15.31 12.36 19.97
C ILE A 156 16.70 12.16 19.36
N TYR A 157 17.36 13.25 18.98
CA TYR A 157 18.67 13.28 18.36
C TYR A 157 19.61 14.18 19.17
N PRO A 158 20.22 13.72 20.28
CA PRO A 158 21.05 14.57 21.14
C PRO A 158 22.30 15.12 20.45
N VAL A 159 22.81 14.42 19.45
CA VAL A 159 24.00 14.80 18.68
C VAL A 159 23.61 15.82 17.60
N SER A 160 24.18 17.03 17.66
CA SER A 160 23.85 18.13 16.75
C SER A 160 24.14 17.81 15.28
N ALA A 161 25.18 17.03 14.99
CA ALA A 161 25.52 16.59 13.63
C ALA A 161 24.43 15.67 13.03
N GLU A 162 23.81 14.81 13.84
CA GLU A 162 22.72 13.93 13.39
C GLU A 162 21.44 14.73 13.11
N ARG A 163 21.15 15.75 13.94
CA ARG A 163 20.05 16.70 13.68
C ARG A 163 20.24 17.46 12.38
N ALA A 164 21.45 17.98 12.15
CA ALA A 164 21.78 18.69 10.91
C ALA A 164 21.64 17.78 9.69
N MET A 165 22.06 16.51 9.80
CA MET A 165 21.86 15.51 8.74
C MET A 165 20.39 15.22 8.47
N PHE A 166 19.56 15.11 9.52
CA PHE A 166 18.13 14.91 9.39
C PHE A 166 17.44 16.12 8.72
N GLN A 167 17.80 17.34 9.12
CA GLN A 167 17.30 18.57 8.48
C GLN A 167 17.68 18.62 7.00
N LEU A 168 18.94 18.34 6.65
CA LEU A 168 19.39 18.26 5.26
C LEU A 168 18.61 17.20 4.45
N PHE A 169 18.30 16.07 5.07
CA PHE A 169 17.48 15.03 4.44
C PHE A 169 16.06 15.54 4.14
N CYS A 170 15.40 16.17 5.11
CA CYS A 170 14.07 16.76 4.93
C CYS A 170 14.05 17.85 3.85
N GLU A 171 15.06 18.73 3.84
CA GLU A 171 15.21 19.77 2.82
C GLU A 171 15.44 19.19 1.42
N SER A 172 16.17 18.07 1.32
CA SER A 172 16.40 17.39 0.04
C SER A 172 15.13 16.77 -0.55
N ASP A 173 14.23 16.24 0.29
CA ASP A 173 12.93 15.72 -0.12
C ASP A 173 11.98 16.84 -0.58
N GLN A 174 12.02 17.98 0.11
CA GLN A 174 11.27 19.17 -0.29
C GLN A 174 11.75 19.72 -1.64
N ARG A 175 13.07 19.76 -1.85
CA ARG A 175 13.68 20.13 -3.14
C ARG A 175 13.26 19.16 -4.26
N TYR A 176 13.25 17.85 -3.99
CA TYR A 176 12.74 16.87 -4.95
C TYR A 176 11.26 17.07 -5.28
N ALA A 177 10.42 17.40 -4.29
CA ALA A 177 9.00 17.68 -4.48
C ALA A 177 8.74 18.92 -5.36
N GLU A 178 9.54 19.97 -5.19
CA GLU A 178 9.51 21.18 -6.01
C GLU A 178 9.96 20.92 -7.46
N GLU A 179 10.99 20.08 -7.63
CA GLU A 179 11.58 19.84 -8.94
C GLU A 179 10.79 18.84 -9.80
N LYS A 180 9.95 17.97 -9.21
CA LYS A 180 9.21 16.92 -9.96
C LYS A 180 8.26 17.45 -11.04
N HIS A 181 7.92 18.73 -11.01
CA HIS A 181 7.02 19.38 -11.96
C HIS A 181 7.73 20.14 -13.10
N LYS A 182 9.07 20.20 -13.09
CA LYS A 182 9.87 20.84 -14.14
C LYS A 182 9.65 20.11 -15.50
N PRO A 183 9.79 20.80 -16.65
CA PRO A 183 9.47 20.25 -17.97
C PRO A 183 10.32 19.04 -18.42
N HIS A 184 11.33 18.65 -17.65
CA HIS A 184 12.20 17.50 -17.92
C HIS A 184 12.23 16.45 -16.80
N THR A 185 11.36 16.54 -15.79
CA THR A 185 11.20 15.48 -14.81
C THR A 185 10.18 14.45 -15.28
N PHE A 186 10.59 13.18 -15.31
CA PHE A 186 9.74 12.06 -15.71
C PHE A 186 8.49 11.99 -14.80
N LYS A 187 7.36 12.50 -15.28
CA LYS A 187 6.07 12.29 -14.61
C LYS A 187 5.76 10.80 -14.68
N ALA A 188 5.78 10.11 -13.54
CA ALA A 188 5.32 8.74 -13.43
C ALA A 188 3.84 8.69 -13.86
N ARG A 189 3.59 8.27 -15.10
CA ARG A 189 2.25 8.29 -15.66
C ARG A 189 1.41 7.18 -15.01
N SER A 190 0.22 7.53 -14.50
CA SER A 190 -0.72 6.56 -13.93
C SER A 190 -1.28 5.59 -14.97
N ASP A 191 -1.28 5.96 -16.25
CA ASP A 191 -1.69 5.12 -17.39
C ASP A 191 -0.55 4.25 -17.94
N MET A 192 0.63 4.24 -17.29
CA MET A 192 1.80 3.52 -17.79
C MET A 192 1.51 2.03 -18.01
N LYS A 193 0.69 1.39 -17.16
CA LYS A 193 0.28 -0.01 -17.36
C LYS A 193 -0.50 -0.22 -18.66
N ALA A 194 -1.43 0.69 -18.98
CA ALA A 194 -2.21 0.62 -20.21
C ALA A 194 -1.35 0.95 -21.43
N LYS A 195 -0.47 1.95 -21.32
CA LYS A 195 0.48 2.33 -22.37
C LYS A 195 1.52 1.25 -22.64
N ILE A 196 2.06 0.57 -21.64
CA ILE A 196 2.94 -0.59 -21.85
C ILE A 196 2.22 -1.71 -22.61
N LYS A 197 0.94 -1.94 -22.34
CA LYS A 197 0.13 -2.93 -23.06
C LYS A 197 -0.06 -2.53 -24.53
N GLU A 198 -0.33 -1.25 -24.80
CA GLU A 198 -0.41 -0.66 -26.14
C GLU A 198 0.95 -0.69 -26.87
N TRP A 199 2.04 -0.41 -26.15
CA TRP A 199 3.40 -0.34 -26.68
C TRP A 199 4.04 -1.71 -26.85
N ARG A 200 3.45 -2.78 -26.32
CA ARG A 200 4.00 -4.13 -26.34
C ARG A 200 4.48 -4.57 -27.74
N PRO A 201 3.74 -4.35 -28.85
CA PRO A 201 4.23 -4.71 -30.19
C PRO A 201 5.47 -3.92 -30.61
N TYR A 202 5.55 -2.64 -30.24
CA TYR A 202 6.66 -1.75 -30.57
C TYR A 202 7.90 -2.05 -29.73
N LEU A 203 7.71 -2.28 -28.43
CA LEU A 203 8.76 -2.75 -27.53
C LEU A 203 9.30 -4.09 -27.98
N LEU A 204 8.44 -5.03 -28.36
CA LEU A 204 8.86 -6.33 -28.90
C LEU A 204 9.65 -6.15 -30.20
N ARG A 205 9.19 -5.31 -31.13
CA ARG A 205 9.93 -5.01 -32.36
C ARG A 205 11.30 -4.39 -32.07
N TRP A 206 11.36 -3.47 -31.11
CA TRP A 206 12.61 -2.82 -30.70
C TRP A 206 13.57 -3.80 -30.03
N PHE A 207 13.08 -4.66 -29.13
CA PHE A 207 13.88 -5.75 -28.55
C PHE A 207 14.37 -6.72 -29.62
N LEU A 208 13.53 -7.12 -30.58
CA LEU A 208 13.94 -8.02 -31.66
C LEU A 208 15.00 -7.39 -32.55
N ALA A 209 14.87 -6.10 -32.89
CA ALA A 209 15.88 -5.37 -33.64
C ALA A 209 17.20 -5.25 -32.85
N GLY A 210 17.11 -4.94 -31.55
CA GLY A 210 18.26 -4.93 -30.64
C GLY A 210 18.94 -6.29 -30.55
N CYS A 211 18.17 -7.38 -30.36
CA CYS A 211 18.68 -8.74 -30.35
C CYS A 211 19.34 -9.12 -31.68
N GLN A 212 18.79 -8.71 -32.82
CA GLN A 212 19.41 -8.95 -34.14
C GLN A 212 20.74 -8.21 -34.27
N GLN A 213 20.81 -6.95 -33.84
CA GLN A 213 22.06 -6.20 -33.80
C GLN A 213 23.07 -6.85 -32.83
N TYR A 214 22.60 -7.28 -31.66
CA TYR A 214 23.40 -7.95 -30.64
C TYR A 214 23.99 -9.28 -31.14
N LEU A 215 23.18 -10.08 -31.83
CA LEU A 215 23.59 -11.33 -32.48
C LEU A 215 24.56 -11.08 -33.65
N ALA A 216 24.31 -10.04 -34.46
CA ALA A 216 25.19 -9.66 -35.57
C ALA A 216 26.58 -9.18 -35.10
N GLN A 217 26.65 -8.61 -33.90
CA GLN A 217 27.91 -8.19 -33.26
C GLN A 217 28.66 -9.35 -32.57
N GLY A 218 28.06 -10.54 -32.48
CA GLY A 218 28.75 -11.75 -31.99
C GLY A 218 28.95 -11.83 -30.48
N PHE A 219 28.20 -11.07 -29.67
CA PHE A 219 28.24 -11.16 -28.20
C PHE A 219 27.50 -12.40 -27.67
N ASN A 220 27.92 -13.59 -28.08
CA ASN A 220 27.40 -14.86 -27.55
C ASN A 220 27.93 -15.19 -26.15
N ASP A 221 28.94 -14.44 -25.69
CA ASP A 221 29.59 -14.63 -24.39
C ASP A 221 29.40 -13.41 -23.50
N ILE A 222 29.12 -13.66 -22.22
CA ILE A 222 29.07 -12.62 -21.19
C ILE A 222 30.46 -12.00 -21.08
N PRO A 223 30.61 -10.66 -21.11
CA PRO A 223 31.90 -10.02 -20.93
C PRO A 223 32.63 -10.54 -19.69
N LEU A 224 33.93 -10.85 -19.83
CA LEU A 224 34.73 -11.42 -18.74
C LEU A 224 34.70 -10.56 -17.46
N GLU A 225 34.61 -9.24 -17.63
CA GLU A 225 34.48 -8.27 -16.53
C GLU A 225 33.17 -8.46 -15.75
N CYS A 226 32.06 -8.72 -16.43
CA CYS A 226 30.77 -9.00 -15.78
C CYS A 226 30.81 -10.33 -15.02
N LEU A 227 31.47 -11.37 -15.57
CA LEU A 227 31.68 -12.65 -14.88
C LEU A 227 32.58 -12.48 -13.65
N ALA A 228 33.64 -11.68 -13.75
CA ALA A 228 34.52 -11.38 -12.63
C ALA A 228 33.80 -10.61 -11.52
N TRP A 229 33.00 -9.60 -11.88
CA TRP A 229 32.17 -8.85 -10.93
C TRP A 229 31.13 -9.75 -10.25
N GLN A 230 30.45 -10.61 -11.01
CA GLN A 230 29.49 -11.58 -10.45
C GLN A 230 30.18 -12.49 -9.43
N LYS A 231 31.38 -13.01 -9.72
CA LYS A 231 32.14 -13.83 -8.77
C LYS A 231 32.49 -13.06 -7.50
N GLN A 232 32.99 -11.83 -7.62
CA GLN A 232 33.30 -10.98 -6.45
C GLN A 232 32.07 -10.71 -5.59
N LEU A 233 30.91 -10.50 -6.21
CA LEU A 233 29.66 -10.23 -5.50
C LEU A 233 29.17 -11.48 -4.74
N VAL A 234 29.27 -12.64 -5.37
CA VAL A 234 28.99 -13.94 -4.73
C VAL A 234 29.95 -14.21 -3.57
N GLU A 235 31.24 -13.91 -3.71
CA GLU A 235 32.24 -14.08 -2.67
C GLU A 235 32.00 -13.15 -1.46
N ARG A 236 31.70 -11.86 -1.72
CA ARG A 236 31.38 -10.89 -0.66
C ARG A 236 30.13 -11.25 0.14
N GLN A 237 29.17 -11.91 -0.51
CA GLN A 237 27.91 -12.34 0.12
C GLN A 237 27.95 -13.77 0.65
N ASN A 238 29.09 -14.46 0.58
CA ASN A 238 29.23 -15.83 1.06
C ASN A 238 29.46 -15.85 2.58
N SER A 239 28.39 -15.63 3.34
CA SER A 239 28.36 -15.66 4.80
C SER A 239 28.94 -16.94 5.40
N VAL A 240 28.79 -18.09 4.73
CA VAL A 240 29.38 -19.37 5.17
C VAL A 240 30.90 -19.33 5.11
N THR A 241 31.47 -18.75 4.05
CA THR A 241 32.93 -18.62 3.91
C THR A 241 33.49 -17.64 4.93
N CYS A 242 32.81 -16.52 5.18
CA CYS A 242 33.19 -15.57 6.23
C CYS A 242 33.17 -16.25 7.61
N PHE A 243 32.06 -16.92 7.96
CA PHE A 243 31.96 -17.69 9.19
C PHE A 243 33.11 -18.70 9.37
N CYS A 244 33.44 -19.45 8.32
CA CYS A 244 34.52 -20.43 8.41
C CYS A 244 35.90 -19.77 8.61
N LYS A 245 36.16 -18.60 8.02
CA LYS A 245 37.43 -17.87 8.21
C LYS A 245 37.56 -17.28 9.60
N GLU A 246 36.46 -16.80 10.17
CA GLU A 246 36.42 -16.11 11.45
C GLU A 246 36.39 -17.08 12.64
N HIS A 247 35.70 -18.22 12.47
CA HIS A 247 35.39 -19.12 13.58
C HIS A 247 36.01 -20.51 13.45
N LEU A 248 36.72 -20.84 12.37
CA LEU A 248 37.38 -22.14 12.21
C LEU A 248 38.86 -21.99 11.93
N GLU A 249 39.65 -22.80 12.63
CA GLU A 249 41.08 -22.94 12.39
C GLU A 249 41.46 -24.42 12.24
N ARG A 250 42.58 -24.66 11.56
CA ARG A 250 43.16 -26.00 11.52
C ARG A 250 43.84 -26.27 12.85
N SER A 251 43.52 -27.41 13.44
CA SER A 251 44.14 -27.84 14.68
C SER A 251 45.29 -28.80 14.40
N GLU A 252 46.38 -28.65 15.16
CA GLU A 252 47.49 -29.61 15.15
C GLU A 252 47.13 -30.91 15.89
N ASP A 253 46.06 -30.91 16.70
CA ASP A 253 45.58 -32.10 17.38
C ASP A 253 44.88 -33.06 16.39
N PRO A 254 45.39 -34.29 16.19
CA PRO A 254 44.78 -35.30 15.32
C PRO A 254 43.38 -35.73 15.77
N HIS A 255 42.99 -35.40 17.01
CA HIS A 255 41.69 -35.71 17.57
C HIS A 255 40.73 -34.53 17.61
N ALA A 256 41.18 -33.32 17.26
CA ALA A 256 40.30 -32.17 17.15
C ALA A 256 39.26 -32.39 16.05
N TYR A 257 38.02 -32.07 16.36
CA TYR A 257 36.93 -32.14 15.41
C TYR A 257 35.87 -31.09 15.68
N VAL A 258 35.13 -30.74 14.63
CA VAL A 258 33.93 -29.93 14.71
C VAL A 258 32.71 -30.73 14.27
N ASP A 259 31.66 -30.67 15.09
CA ASP A 259 30.38 -31.33 14.79
C ASP A 259 29.52 -30.48 13.86
N ARG A 260 28.98 -31.13 12.82
CA ARG A 260 28.15 -30.48 11.81
C ARG A 260 26.97 -29.70 12.39
N SER A 261 26.29 -30.25 13.40
CA SER A 261 25.11 -29.62 13.98
C SER A 261 25.52 -28.43 14.84
N MET A 262 26.60 -28.55 15.62
CA MET A 262 27.15 -27.45 16.41
C MET A 262 27.58 -26.27 15.54
N LEU A 263 28.24 -26.54 14.40
CA LEU A 263 28.63 -25.47 13.47
C LEU A 263 27.43 -24.72 12.90
N TYR A 264 26.36 -25.42 12.55
CA TYR A 264 25.16 -24.77 12.02
C TYR A 264 24.44 -23.91 13.07
N GLU A 265 24.43 -24.34 14.32
CA GLU A 265 23.88 -23.53 15.42
C GLU A 265 24.77 -22.32 15.74
N ALA A 266 26.10 -22.49 15.76
CA ALA A 266 27.05 -21.40 15.90
C ALA A 266 26.92 -20.36 14.78
N TYR A 267 26.79 -20.81 13.53
CA TYR A 267 26.53 -19.94 12.38
C TYR A 267 25.25 -19.12 12.54
N LYS A 268 24.14 -19.76 12.93
CA LYS A 268 22.87 -19.04 13.19
C LYS A 268 22.94 -18.10 14.39
N ALA A 269 23.88 -18.31 15.31
CA ALA A 269 24.12 -17.42 16.43
C ALA A 269 24.93 -16.19 16.00
N ALA A 270 25.98 -16.38 15.19
CA ALA A 270 26.83 -15.32 14.68
C ALA A 270 26.14 -14.44 13.61
N TYR A 271 25.22 -15.00 12.82
CA TYR A 271 24.54 -14.33 11.71
C TYR A 271 23.01 -14.33 11.91
N PRO A 272 22.47 -13.49 12.82
CA PRO A 272 21.03 -13.49 13.16
C PRO A 272 20.12 -13.04 12.02
N GLU A 273 20.60 -12.22 11.08
CA GLU A 273 19.90 -11.80 9.87
C GLU A 273 19.56 -12.98 8.92
N GLU A 274 20.35 -14.04 8.97
CA GLU A 274 20.08 -15.31 8.27
C GLU A 274 18.96 -16.14 8.92
N ARG A 275 18.31 -15.64 9.99
CA ARG A 275 17.11 -16.26 10.58
C ARG A 275 15.81 -15.84 9.87
N ILE A 276 15.86 -14.83 9.00
CA ILE A 276 14.69 -14.36 8.24
C ILE A 276 14.35 -15.39 7.16
N LYS A 277 13.15 -16.01 7.22
CA LYS A 277 12.73 -17.09 6.30
C LYS A 277 12.87 -16.80 4.80
N LYS A 278 12.82 -15.52 4.39
CA LYS A 278 12.92 -15.12 2.97
C LYS A 278 14.36 -15.06 2.45
N THR A 279 15.33 -14.84 3.34
CA THR A 279 16.74 -14.64 3.00
C THR A 279 17.64 -15.73 3.59
N SER A 280 17.10 -16.60 4.46
CA SER A 280 17.88 -17.62 5.15
C SER A 280 18.47 -18.66 4.21
N LEU A 281 19.77 -18.88 4.35
CA LEU A 281 20.43 -20.00 3.69
C LEU A 281 19.91 -21.32 4.28
N GLY A 282 19.08 -22.03 3.52
CA GLY A 282 18.55 -23.32 3.94
C GLY A 282 19.66 -24.30 4.32
N LYS A 283 19.46 -25.05 5.42
CA LYS A 283 20.44 -25.97 6.03
C LYS A 283 21.18 -26.87 5.03
N ARG A 284 20.50 -27.37 4.00
CA ARG A 284 21.10 -28.18 2.92
C ARG A 284 22.14 -27.40 2.10
N LYS A 285 21.83 -26.17 1.70
CA LYS A 285 22.75 -25.31 0.91
C LYS A 285 23.94 -24.87 1.77
N TRP A 286 23.68 -24.56 3.04
CA TRP A 286 24.73 -24.25 4.01
C TRP A 286 25.75 -25.39 4.10
N PHE A 287 25.30 -26.64 4.25
CA PHE A 287 26.21 -27.79 4.30
C PHE A 287 26.98 -28.01 3.00
N GLN A 288 26.37 -27.76 1.83
CA GLN A 288 27.08 -27.86 0.55
C GLN A 288 28.25 -26.86 0.47
N GLN A 289 28.03 -25.63 0.92
CA GLN A 289 29.07 -24.60 0.95
C GLN A 289 30.14 -24.91 2.00
N LEU A 290 29.74 -25.40 3.18
CA LEU A 290 30.69 -25.84 4.20
C LEU A 290 31.58 -26.99 3.70
N HIS A 291 31.01 -27.99 3.04
CA HIS A 291 31.77 -29.08 2.43
C HIS A 291 32.74 -28.60 1.35
N ALA A 292 32.32 -27.63 0.53
CA ALA A 292 33.19 -27.04 -0.49
C ALA A 292 34.38 -26.30 0.13
N TYR A 293 34.18 -25.66 1.29
CA TYR A 293 35.23 -24.91 2.00
C TYR A 293 36.20 -25.83 2.77
N LEU A 294 35.69 -26.72 3.62
CA LEU A 294 36.51 -27.59 4.46
C LEU A 294 37.10 -28.79 3.71
N GLY A 295 36.55 -29.10 2.53
CA GLY A 295 36.93 -30.24 1.70
C GLY A 295 36.34 -31.57 2.18
N ALA A 296 36.31 -32.54 1.27
CA ALA A 296 35.79 -33.88 1.55
C ALA A 296 36.77 -34.79 2.31
N GLN A 297 38.08 -34.47 2.29
CA GLN A 297 39.14 -35.35 2.79
C GLN A 297 39.24 -35.44 4.32
N GLY A 298 38.52 -34.60 5.07
CA GLY A 298 38.46 -34.63 6.54
C GLY A 298 37.06 -34.89 7.11
N TYR A 299 36.07 -35.14 6.25
CA TYR A 299 34.70 -35.41 6.69
C TYR A 299 34.52 -36.90 7.00
N HIS A 300 34.15 -37.20 8.24
CA HIS A 300 33.95 -38.57 8.69
C HIS A 300 32.62 -38.71 9.42
N GLU A 301 31.92 -39.81 9.14
CA GLU A 301 30.82 -40.26 10.00
C GLU A 301 31.45 -40.98 11.21
N ARG A 302 31.57 -40.29 12.34
CA ARG A 302 32.17 -40.85 13.55
C ARG A 302 31.08 -41.48 14.42
N LYS A 303 31.28 -42.73 14.79
CA LYS A 303 30.50 -43.37 15.87
C LYS A 303 31.16 -43.01 17.19
N LEU A 304 30.48 -42.23 18.02
CA LEU A 304 30.92 -42.01 19.39
C LEU A 304 30.49 -43.24 20.22
N VAL A 305 31.48 -43.95 20.74
CA VAL A 305 31.25 -45.03 21.71
C VAL A 305 31.04 -44.35 23.07
N GLY A 306 29.78 -44.31 23.52
CA GLY A 306 29.49 -43.90 24.90
C GLY A 306 29.86 -45.02 25.88
N PRO A 307 29.92 -44.72 27.20
CA PRO A 307 30.03 -45.76 28.23
C PRO A 307 28.93 -46.81 28.01
N GLU A 308 29.24 -48.08 28.29
CA GLU A 308 28.70 -49.33 27.70
C GLU A 308 27.17 -49.50 27.54
N HIS A 309 26.34 -48.54 27.94
CA HIS A 309 24.89 -48.58 27.85
C HIS A 309 24.25 -47.42 27.06
N CYS A 310 25.04 -46.55 26.41
CA CYS A 310 24.49 -45.45 25.61
C CYS A 310 24.40 -45.83 24.12
N LYS A 311 23.21 -45.70 23.53
CA LYS A 311 22.95 -45.94 22.09
C LYS A 311 24.01 -45.24 21.23
N GLN A 312 24.64 -45.98 20.32
CA GLN A 312 25.64 -45.45 19.39
C GLN A 312 25.09 -44.22 18.66
N GLN A 313 25.62 -43.03 18.97
CA GLN A 313 25.30 -41.81 18.23
C GLN A 313 26.27 -41.67 17.06
N ARG A 314 25.71 -41.56 15.86
CA ARG A 314 26.48 -41.21 14.67
C ARG A 314 26.50 -39.69 14.55
N ARG A 315 27.70 -39.11 14.45
CA ARG A 315 27.87 -37.67 14.21
C ARG A 315 28.72 -37.46 12.98
N ASP A 316 28.26 -36.52 12.17
CA ASP A 316 28.93 -36.03 10.98
C ASP A 316 29.93 -34.96 11.43
N VAL A 317 31.23 -35.24 11.31
CA VAL A 317 32.29 -34.38 11.84
C VAL A 317 33.36 -34.08 10.80
N TRP A 318 34.01 -32.93 10.94
CA TRP A 318 35.26 -32.63 10.26
C TRP A 318 36.42 -32.73 11.25
N VAL A 319 37.39 -33.60 10.94
CA VAL A 319 38.58 -33.84 11.77
C VAL A 319 39.72 -32.90 11.34
N GLY A 320 40.54 -32.47 12.29
CA GLY A 320 41.65 -31.53 12.06
C GLY A 320 41.21 -30.06 12.04
N TRP A 321 39.99 -29.77 12.47
CA TRP A 321 39.43 -28.43 12.58
C TRP A 321 38.94 -28.19 14.01
N ALA A 322 39.12 -26.97 14.50
CA ALA A 322 38.62 -26.50 15.78
C ALA A 322 37.87 -25.17 15.62
N MET A 323 36.93 -24.91 16.54
CA MET A 323 36.31 -23.59 16.64
C MET A 323 37.28 -22.63 17.32
N VAL A 324 37.47 -21.44 16.74
CA VAL A 324 38.18 -20.33 17.38
C VAL A 324 37.24 -19.76 18.45
N ASN A 325 37.70 -19.73 19.70
CA ASN A 325 36.95 -19.18 20.83
C ASN A 325 36.80 -17.66 20.74
#